data_AF-A0A0H1R077-F1
#
_entry.id   AF-A0A0H1R077-F1
#
_cell.length_a   1.000
_cell.length_b   1.000
_cell.length_c   1.000
_cell.angle_alpha   90.00
_cell.angle_beta   90.00
_cell.angle_gamma   90.00
#
_symmetry.space_group_name_H-M   'P 1'
#
loop_
_entity.id
_entity.type
_entity.pdbx_description
1 polymer ?
#
loop_
_entity_poly.entity_id
_entity_poly.type
_entity_poly.pdbx_seq_one_letter_code
_entity_poly.pdbx_strand_id
1 'polypeptide(L)'
;MAYMNEDGQWIVLMGLLVAVGLFFLALIINQSALVGQTTAEGVLEFPKNDIQDLRTAVFDYVDQFPYPGDPRVQEDIIAISLERKNSLVDFSVGPKVQVSGRDLYPITIHYYNGVTKYDETVYY
;
A
#
# COMPACT_ATOMS: atom_id res chain seq x y z
N MET A 1 -61.92 37.88 0.75
CA MET A 1 -61.27 36.67 1.29
C MET A 1 -60.58 36.01 0.10
N ALA A 2 -59.25 36.12 0.03
CA ALA A 2 -58.50 35.71 -1.16
C ALA A 2 -58.53 34.19 -1.30
N TYR A 3 -58.93 33.71 -2.47
CA TYR A 3 -58.91 32.30 -2.85
C TYR A 3 -57.45 31.84 -2.77
N MET A 4 -57.08 31.10 -1.72
CA MET A 4 -55.75 30.52 -1.60
C MET A 4 -55.63 29.46 -2.68
N ASN A 5 -54.68 29.64 -3.60
CA ASN A 5 -54.41 28.72 -4.70
C ASN A 5 -53.64 27.50 -4.16
N GLU A 6 -54.37 26.58 -3.53
CA GLU A 6 -53.84 25.38 -2.88
C GLU A 6 -53.10 24.46 -3.87
N ASP A 7 -53.53 24.43 -5.12
CA ASP A 7 -52.93 23.62 -6.19
C ASP A 7 -51.51 24.09 -6.55
N GLY A 8 -51.30 25.41 -6.61
CA GLY A 8 -49.98 25.99 -6.86
C GLY A 8 -49.01 25.78 -5.70
N GLN A 9 -49.51 25.86 -4.46
CA GLN A 9 -48.72 25.61 -3.25
C GLN A 9 -48.22 24.16 -3.19
N TRP A 10 -49.03 23.21 -3.62
CA TRP A 10 -48.65 21.79 -3.67
C TRP A 10 -47.47 21.53 -4.61
N ILE A 11 -47.50 22.12 -5.79
CA ILE A 11 -46.41 21.99 -6.79
C ILE A 11 -45.12 22.60 -6.25
N VAL A 12 -45.20 23.78 -5.63
CA VAL A 12 -44.03 24.44 -5.02
C VAL A 12 -43.47 23.60 -3.86
N LEU A 13 -44.34 23.00 -3.04
CA LEU A 13 -43.93 22.17 -1.91
C LEU A 13 -43.25 20.87 -2.37
N MET A 14 -43.77 20.21 -3.41
CA MET A 14 -43.13 19.03 -4.01
C MET A 14 -41.79 19.38 -4.67
N GLY A 15 -41.71 20.50 -5.38
CA GLY A 15 -40.46 21.00 -5.96
C GLY A 15 -39.39 21.28 -4.91
N LEU A 16 -39.78 21.90 -3.78
CA LEU A 16 -38.89 22.15 -2.65
C LEU A 16 -38.39 20.84 -2.03
N LEU A 17 -39.26 19.85 -1.86
CA LEU A 17 -38.90 18.55 -1.30
C LEU A 17 -37.88 17.83 -2.19
N VAL A 18 -38.10 17.82 -3.51
CA VAL A 18 -37.16 17.23 -4.47
C VAL A 18 -35.82 17.98 -4.46
N ALA A 19 -35.83 19.31 -4.42
CA ALA A 19 -34.61 20.12 -4.37
C ALA A 19 -33.78 19.84 -3.10
N VAL A 20 -34.44 19.74 -1.94
CA VAL A 20 -33.78 19.37 -0.68
C VAL A 20 -33.22 17.96 -0.75
N GLY A 21 -33.97 17.00 -1.30
CA GLY A 21 -33.49 15.62 -1.51
C GLY A 21 -32.25 15.54 -2.39
N LEU A 22 -32.23 16.28 -3.51
CA LEU A 22 -31.07 16.36 -4.41
C LEU A 22 -29.87 17.04 -3.74
N PHE A 23 -30.09 18.07 -2.91
CA PHE A 23 -29.04 18.73 -2.15
C PHE A 23 -28.35 17.76 -1.17
N PHE A 24 -29.12 16.99 -0.41
CA PHE A 24 -28.56 15.96 0.48
C PHE A 24 -27.84 14.85 -0.30
N LEU A 25 -28.39 14.41 -1.44
CA LEU A 25 -27.74 13.43 -2.29
C LEU A 25 -26.38 13.94 -2.79
N ALA A 26 -26.31 15.20 -3.22
CA ALA A 26 -25.06 15.83 -3.65
C ALA A 26 -24.03 15.92 -2.51
N LEU A 27 -24.46 16.23 -1.27
CA LEU A 27 -23.57 16.25 -0.11
C LEU A 27 -23.00 14.86 0.21
N ILE A 28 -23.82 13.81 0.14
CA ILE A 28 -23.39 12.42 0.37
C ILE A 28 -22.39 12.00 -0.70
N ILE A 29 -22.66 12.30 -1.98
CA ILE A 29 -21.74 11.98 -3.08
C ILE A 29 -20.41 12.71 -2.89
N ASN A 30 -20.43 13.99 -2.57
CA ASN A 30 -19.23 14.79 -2.37
C ASN A 30 -18.35 14.23 -1.23
N GLN A 31 -18.95 13.82 -0.11
CA GLN A 31 -18.21 13.18 0.99
C GLN A 31 -17.71 11.78 0.60
N SER A 32 -18.47 11.01 -0.18
CA SER A 32 -18.05 9.67 -0.64
C SER A 32 -16.82 9.73 -1.55
N ALA A 33 -16.68 10.78 -2.36
CA ALA A 33 -15.51 10.99 -3.19
C ALA A 33 -14.25 11.32 -2.35
N LEU A 34 -14.41 12.13 -1.29
CA LEU A 34 -13.33 12.48 -0.36
C LEU A 34 -12.77 11.26 0.40
N VAL A 35 -13.63 10.36 0.88
CA VAL A 35 -13.18 9.15 1.60
C VAL A 35 -12.59 8.10 0.65
N GLY A 36 -13.09 8.04 -0.59
CA GLY A 36 -12.51 7.21 -1.66
C GLY A 36 -11.08 7.64 -2.01
N GLN A 37 -10.81 8.95 -2.02
CA GLN A 37 -9.48 9.50 -2.29
C GLN A 37 -8.46 9.11 -1.22
N THR A 38 -8.76 9.29 0.07
CA THR A 38 -7.80 8.97 1.15
C THR A 38 -7.50 7.47 1.25
N THR A 39 -8.46 6.62 0.87
CA THR A 39 -8.26 5.16 0.83
C THR A 39 -7.40 4.74 -0.37
N ALA A 40 -7.59 5.38 -1.53
CA ALA A 40 -6.76 5.14 -2.70
C ALA A 40 -5.31 5.63 -2.51
N GLU A 41 -5.13 6.79 -1.86
CA GLU A 41 -3.80 7.32 -1.50
C GLU A 41 -3.04 6.37 -0.57
N GLY A 42 -3.69 5.83 0.47
CA GLY A 42 -3.06 4.86 1.37
C GLY A 42 -2.69 3.51 0.72
N VAL A 43 -3.40 3.09 -0.34
CA VAL A 43 -3.06 1.87 -1.11
C VAL A 43 -1.94 2.14 -2.12
N LEU A 44 -1.91 3.34 -2.70
CA LEU A 44 -0.83 3.79 -3.59
C LEU A 44 0.49 3.99 -2.85
N GLU A 45 0.43 4.32 -1.55
CA GLU A 45 1.61 4.54 -0.72
C GLU A 45 2.36 3.24 -0.34
N PHE A 46 1.74 2.07 -0.54
CA PHE A 46 2.45 0.80 -0.35
C PHE A 46 3.42 0.55 -1.50
N PRO A 47 4.74 0.53 -1.26
CA PRO A 47 5.78 0.49 -2.30
C PRO A 47 5.99 -0.93 -2.83
N LYS A 48 4.93 -1.54 -3.37
CA LYS A 48 4.92 -2.96 -3.79
C LYS A 48 6.04 -3.29 -4.77
N ASN A 49 6.25 -2.44 -5.76
CA ASN A 49 7.29 -2.63 -6.78
C ASN A 49 8.68 -2.60 -6.15
N ASP A 50 8.93 -1.69 -5.20
CA ASP A 50 10.24 -1.58 -4.57
C ASP A 50 10.58 -2.79 -3.71
N ILE A 51 9.59 -3.31 -2.96
CA ILE A 51 9.75 -4.53 -2.15
C ILE A 51 9.97 -5.75 -3.06
N GLN A 52 9.23 -5.84 -4.17
CA GLN A 52 9.40 -6.95 -5.13
C GLN A 52 10.78 -6.92 -5.80
N ASP A 53 11.22 -5.75 -6.27
CA ASP A 53 12.56 -5.58 -6.86
C ASP A 53 13.66 -5.95 -5.87
N LEU A 54 13.52 -5.49 -4.62
CA LEU A 54 14.49 -5.80 -3.57
C LEU A 54 14.54 -7.30 -3.31
N ARG A 55 13.39 -7.95 -3.20
CA ARG A 55 13.31 -9.40 -2.97
C ARG A 55 13.98 -10.18 -4.10
N THR A 56 13.76 -9.79 -5.35
CA THR A 56 14.46 -10.42 -6.49
C THR A 56 15.97 -10.23 -6.37
N ALA A 57 16.44 -9.03 -6.05
CA ALA A 57 17.87 -8.78 -5.85
C ALA A 57 18.49 -9.62 -4.71
N VAL A 58 17.76 -9.81 -3.61
CA VAL A 58 18.21 -10.66 -2.49
C VAL A 58 18.25 -12.13 -2.88
N PHE A 59 17.29 -12.62 -3.66
CA PHE A 59 17.31 -14.01 -4.15
C PHE A 59 18.45 -14.24 -5.15
N ASP A 60 18.66 -13.31 -6.08
CA ASP A 60 19.80 -13.34 -7.01
C ASP A 60 21.14 -13.33 -6.24
N TYR A 61 21.22 -12.55 -5.15
CA TYR A 61 22.38 -12.55 -4.25
C TYR A 61 22.59 -13.91 -3.58
N VAL A 62 21.53 -14.56 -3.06
CA VAL A 62 21.66 -15.87 -2.41
C VAL A 62 22.04 -16.97 -3.39
N ASP A 63 21.54 -16.92 -4.62
CA ASP A 63 21.92 -17.84 -5.69
C ASP A 63 23.39 -17.69 -6.10
N GLN A 64 23.89 -16.45 -6.15
CA GLN A 64 25.25 -16.17 -6.56
C GLN A 64 26.27 -16.31 -5.41
N PHE A 65 25.86 -16.00 -4.19
CA PHE A 65 26.67 -16.03 -2.97
C PHE A 65 25.91 -16.76 -1.85
N PRO A 66 25.93 -18.10 -1.83
CA PRO A 66 25.32 -18.87 -0.75
C PRO A 66 25.98 -18.57 0.59
N TYR A 67 25.27 -18.85 1.70
CA TYR A 67 25.76 -18.61 3.07
C TYR A 67 27.25 -18.96 3.27
N PRO A 68 28.06 -18.07 3.87
CA PRO A 68 27.68 -16.84 4.57
C PRO A 68 27.43 -15.61 3.67
N GLY A 69 27.53 -15.76 2.34
CA GLY A 69 27.40 -14.66 1.39
C GLY A 69 28.62 -13.74 1.32
N ASP A 70 28.61 -12.79 0.40
CA ASP A 70 29.62 -11.72 0.30
C ASP A 70 29.11 -10.43 0.97
N PRO A 71 29.70 -10.01 2.11
CA PRO A 71 29.25 -8.82 2.82
C PRO A 71 29.37 -7.54 1.99
N ARG A 72 30.24 -7.48 0.97
CA ARG A 72 30.39 -6.28 0.11
C ARG A 72 29.15 -6.06 -0.74
N VAL A 73 28.59 -7.14 -1.29
CA VAL A 73 27.39 -7.06 -2.12
C VAL A 73 26.17 -6.73 -1.26
N GLN A 74 26.13 -7.25 -0.03
CA GLN A 74 25.12 -6.86 0.95
C GLN A 74 25.22 -5.36 1.29
N GLU A 75 26.41 -4.85 1.59
CA GLU A 75 26.65 -3.42 1.83
C GLU A 75 26.25 -2.57 0.63
N ASP A 76 26.58 -2.98 -0.60
CA ASP A 76 26.20 -2.28 -1.83
C ASP A 76 24.67 -2.23 -2.00
N ILE A 77 23.95 -3.32 -1.74
CA ILE A 77 22.47 -3.35 -1.81
C ILE A 77 21.87 -2.38 -0.80
N ILE A 78 22.42 -2.33 0.42
CA ILE A 78 21.98 -1.41 1.47
C ILE A 78 22.25 0.03 1.06
N ALA A 79 23.46 0.32 0.54
CA ALA A 79 23.84 1.66 0.11
C ALA A 79 22.97 2.16 -1.06
N ILE A 80 22.73 1.32 -2.08
CA ILE A 80 21.90 1.67 -3.23
C ILE A 80 20.44 1.90 -2.82
N SER A 81 19.91 1.06 -1.91
CA SER A 81 18.53 1.22 -1.44
C SER A 81 18.36 2.50 -0.61
N LEU A 82 19.37 2.88 0.17
CA LEU A 82 19.39 4.13 0.91
C LEU A 82 19.50 5.35 -0.02
N GLU A 83 20.45 5.34 -0.97
CA GLU A 83 20.72 6.49 -1.84
C GLU A 83 19.60 6.72 -2.88
N ARG A 84 19.12 5.64 -3.53
CA ARG A 84 18.20 5.76 -4.65
C ARG A 84 16.73 5.72 -4.24
N LYS A 85 16.38 4.95 -3.20
CA LYS A 85 14.99 4.72 -2.79
C LYS A 85 14.64 5.34 -1.44
N ASN A 86 15.60 5.97 -0.74
CA ASN A 86 15.43 6.47 0.63
C ASN A 86 14.83 5.40 1.58
N SER A 87 15.13 4.13 1.32
CA SER A 87 14.63 3.01 2.10
C SER A 87 15.78 2.34 2.83
N LEU A 88 15.63 2.18 4.13
CA LEU A 88 16.50 1.32 4.92
C LEU A 88 16.11 -0.13 4.65
N VAL A 89 17.07 -0.87 4.15
CA VAL A 89 16.97 -2.30 3.94
C VAL A 89 18.02 -2.98 4.81
N ASP A 90 17.61 -4.04 5.48
CA ASP A 90 18.51 -4.97 6.15
C ASP A 90 18.05 -6.39 5.81
N PHE A 91 18.97 -7.25 5.43
CA PHE A 91 18.64 -8.64 5.15
C PHE A 91 19.73 -9.57 5.66
N SER A 92 19.35 -10.76 6.10
CA SER A 92 20.30 -11.76 6.58
C SER A 92 19.97 -13.13 5.98
N VAL A 93 21.03 -13.88 5.67
CA VAL A 93 20.95 -15.24 5.17
C VAL A 93 21.48 -16.16 6.26
N GLY A 94 20.66 -17.10 6.73
CA GLY A 94 21.07 -18.09 7.71
C GLY A 94 21.68 -19.35 7.07
N PRO A 95 22.22 -20.27 7.88
CA PRO A 95 22.73 -21.54 7.39
C PRO A 95 21.62 -22.41 6.80
N LYS A 96 21.95 -23.35 5.91
CA LYS A 96 20.99 -24.31 5.34
C LYS A 96 20.21 -25.04 6.44
N VAL A 97 18.89 -25.06 6.30
CA VAL A 97 17.97 -25.81 7.18
C VAL A 97 17.12 -26.74 6.33
N GLN A 98 16.89 -27.96 6.81
CA GLN A 98 15.93 -28.85 6.17
C GLN A 98 14.50 -28.44 6.48
N VAL A 99 13.77 -28.05 5.44
CA VAL A 99 12.35 -27.73 5.50
C VAL A 99 11.63 -28.61 4.49
N SER A 100 10.68 -29.43 4.97
CA SER A 100 9.88 -30.32 4.12
C SER A 100 10.71 -31.24 3.21
N GLY A 101 11.88 -31.70 3.67
CA GLY A 101 12.77 -32.60 2.93
C GLY A 101 13.65 -31.92 1.88
N ARG A 102 13.77 -30.59 1.90
CA ARG A 102 14.67 -29.80 1.05
C ARG A 102 15.63 -28.97 1.90
N ASP A 103 16.87 -28.86 1.47
CA ASP A 103 17.86 -27.98 2.09
C ASP A 103 17.66 -26.55 1.55
N LEU A 104 17.13 -25.66 2.40
CA LEU A 104 16.83 -24.27 2.04
C LEU A 104 17.61 -23.30 2.94
N TYR A 105 17.92 -22.13 2.41
CA TYR A 105 18.46 -21.00 3.17
C TYR A 105 17.30 -20.16 3.74
N PRO A 106 17.26 -19.95 5.06
CA PRO A 106 16.34 -18.97 5.64
C PRO A 106 16.88 -17.56 5.35
N ILE A 107 16.08 -16.74 4.68
CA ILE A 107 16.36 -15.36 4.34
C ILE A 107 15.40 -14.48 5.12
N THR A 108 15.92 -13.58 5.95
CA THR A 108 15.11 -12.57 6.64
C THR A 108 15.36 -11.22 5.99
N ILE A 109 14.30 -10.51 5.60
CA ILE A 109 14.34 -9.19 4.95
C ILE A 109 13.55 -8.19 5.79
N HIS A 110 14.18 -7.08 6.12
CA HIS A 110 13.62 -5.92 6.80
C HIS A 110 13.67 -4.73 5.85
N TYR A 111 12.51 -4.13 5.57
CA TYR A 111 12.39 -2.95 4.72
C TYR A 111 11.65 -1.84 5.45
N TYR A 112 12.18 -0.63 5.37
CA TYR A 112 11.58 0.56 5.93
C TYR A 112 11.87 1.80 5.09
N ASN A 113 10.84 2.50 4.62
CA ASN A 113 10.99 3.72 3.82
C ASN A 113 10.49 4.99 4.52
N GLY A 114 10.39 4.98 5.84
CA GLY A 114 9.85 6.10 6.61
C GLY A 114 8.34 6.02 6.84
N VAL A 115 7.59 5.36 5.96
CA VAL A 115 6.13 5.25 6.04
C VAL A 115 5.68 3.80 6.24
N THR A 116 6.18 2.90 5.39
CA THR A 116 5.85 1.48 5.40
C THR A 116 6.98 0.68 6.03
N LYS A 117 6.63 -0.21 6.95
CA LYS A 117 7.51 -1.25 7.47
C LYS A 117 7.09 -2.61 6.93
N TYR A 118 8.04 -3.38 6.42
CA TYR A 118 7.81 -4.73 5.92
C TYR A 118 8.91 -5.67 6.45
N ASP A 119 8.49 -6.77 7.04
CA ASP A 119 9.36 -7.82 7.56
C ASP A 119 8.96 -9.15 6.91
N GLU A 120 9.90 -9.85 6.28
CA GLU A 120 9.68 -11.16 5.65
C GLU A 120 10.71 -12.16 6.14
N THR A 121 10.30 -13.44 6.27
CA THR A 121 11.24 -14.56 6.38
C THR A 121 10.84 -15.63 5.36
N VAL A 122 11.70 -15.88 4.40
CA VAL A 122 11.50 -16.82 3.30
C VAL A 122 12.51 -17.94 3.40
N TYR A 123 12.10 -19.16 3.04
CA TYR A 123 13.00 -20.29 2.87
C TYR A 123 13.20 -20.50 1.37
N TYR A 124 14.42 -20.25 0.89
CA TYR A 124 14.79 -20.31 -0.52
C TYR A 124 15.91 -21.33 -0.77
#